data_AF-A0A965PHP6-F1
#
_entry.id   AF-A0A965PHP6-F1
#
_cell.length_a   1.000
_cell.length_b   1.000
_cell.length_c   1.000
_cell.angle_alpha   90.00
_cell.angle_beta   90.00
_cell.angle_gamma   90.00
#
_symmetry.space_group_name_H-M   'P 1'
#
loop_
_entity.id
_entity.type
_entity.pdbx_description
1 polymer ?
#
loop_
_entity_poly.entity_id
_entity_poly.type
_entity_poly.pdbx_seq_one_letter_code
_entity_poly.pdbx_strand_id
1 'polypeptide(L)' 'MTDDERKIVDAMETYGGQFVKALATAMMFADQINFAILRDAFPADWRRYERLAMKVGKQ' A
#
# COMPACT_ATOMS: atom_id res chain seq x y z
N MET A 1 5.12 6.74 7.37
CA MET A 1 4.99 5.34 6.94
C MET A 1 5.71 4.46 7.93
N THR A 2 5.03 3.48 8.52
CA THR A 2 5.64 2.45 9.37
C THR A 2 6.16 1.27 8.53
N ASP A 3 6.93 0.37 9.14
CA ASP A 3 7.42 -0.83 8.45
C ASP A 3 6.30 -1.75 7.96
N ASP A 4 5.20 -1.84 8.71
CA ASP A 4 4.04 -2.61 8.28
C ASP A 4 3.30 -1.93 7.13
N GLU A 5 3.14 -0.61 7.18
CA GLU A 5 2.59 0.16 6.05
C GLU A 5 3.47 -0.01 4.79
N ARG A 6 4.80 -0.03 4.95
CA ARG A 6 5.74 -0.25 3.85
C ARG A 6 5.50 -1.60 3.17
N LYS A 7 5.35 -2.68 3.93
CA LYS A 7 5.05 -4.02 3.38
C LYS A 7 3.74 -4.05 2.57
N ILE A 8 2.74 -3.28 3.00
CA ILE A 8 1.47 -3.17 2.29
C ILE A 8 1.66 -2.45 0.96
N VAL A 9 2.39 -1.34 0.96
CA VAL A 9 2.71 -0.58 -0.24
C VAL A 9 3.57 -1.40 -1.21
N ASP A 10 4.53 -2.19 -0.71
CA ASP A 10 5.31 -3.13 -1.54
C ASP A 10 4.41 -4.20 -2.18
N ALA A 11 3.43 -4.71 -1.44
CA ALA A 11 2.44 -5.65 -1.99
C ALA A 11 1.54 -4.99 -3.04
N MET A 12 1.17 -3.71 -2.87
CA MET A 12 0.45 -2.92 -3.87
C MET A 12 1.27 -2.75 -5.15
N GLU A 13 2.56 -2.40 -5.03
CA GLU A 13 3.47 -2.22 -6.16
C GLU A 13 3.75 -3.53 -6.91
N THR A 14 3.91 -4.63 -6.17
CA THR A 14 4.26 -5.94 -6.72
C THR A 14 3.07 -6.61 -7.40
N TYR A 15 1.93 -6.68 -6.71
CA TYR A 15 0.78 -7.52 -7.10
C TYR A 15 -0.42 -6.73 -7.62
N GLY A 16 -0.36 -5.39 -7.58
CA GLY A 16 -1.45 -4.53 -8.03
C GLY A 16 -1.58 -4.41 -9.55
N GLY A 17 -2.76 -3.98 -10.01
CA GLY A 17 -2.95 -3.50 -11.39
C GLY A 17 -2.30 -2.13 -11.60
N GLN A 18 -2.24 -1.63 -12.84
CA GLN A 18 -1.55 -0.37 -13.16
C GLN A 18 -1.97 0.82 -12.29
N PHE A 19 -3.27 0.95 -12.00
CA PHE A 19 -3.78 1.98 -11.10
C PHE A 19 -3.20 1.87 -9.68
N VAL A 20 -3.25 0.66 -9.09
CA VAL A 20 -2.75 0.40 -7.75
C VAL A 20 -1.23 0.58 -7.69
N LYS A 21 -0.51 0.21 -8.74
CA LYS A 21 0.94 0.44 -8.83
C LYS A 21 1.27 1.93 -8.82
N ALA A 22 0.56 2.74 -9.60
CA ALA A 22 0.73 4.20 -9.58
C ALA A 22 0.39 4.79 -8.20
N LEU A 23 -0.66 4.29 -7.54
CA LEU A 23 -1.00 4.67 -6.18
C LEU A 23 0.10 4.30 -5.18
N ALA A 24 0.68 3.10 -5.29
CA ALA A 24 1.78 2.66 -4.45
C ALA A 24 3.01 3.57 -4.63
N THR A 25 3.36 3.92 -5.87
CA THR A 25 4.41 4.90 -6.15
C THR A 25 4.11 6.25 -5.51
N ALA A 26 2.88 6.76 -5.62
CA ALA A 26 2.50 8.02 -4.97
C ALA A 26 2.61 7.95 -3.44
N MET A 27 2.17 6.84 -2.83
CA MET A 27 2.31 6.59 -1.39
C MET A 27 3.78 6.52 -0.96
N MET A 28 4.68 6.03 -1.82
CA MET A 28 6.11 5.93 -1.53
C MET A 28 6.83 7.26 -1.43
N PHE A 29 6.37 8.27 -2.17
CA PHE A 29 6.96 9.61 -2.16
C PHE A 29 6.17 10.61 -1.31
N ALA A 30 5.02 10.21 -0.77
CA ALA A 30 4.17 11.07 0.05
C ALA A 30 4.80 11.32 1.43
N ASP A 31 4.65 12.55 1.93
CA ASP A 31 4.82 12.84 3.36
C ASP A 31 3.75 12.13 4.20
N GLN A 32 3.89 12.19 5.52
CA GLN A 32 2.99 11.49 6.44
C GLN A 32 1.52 11.92 6.31
N ILE A 33 1.26 13.20 6.02
CA ILE A 33 -0.10 13.74 5.90
C ILE A 33 -0.73 13.23 4.60
N ASN A 34 -0.01 13.38 3.49
CA ASN A 34 -0.47 12.96 2.17
C ASN A 34 -0.59 11.43 2.07
N PHE A 35 0.27 10.69 2.74
CA PHE A 35 0.16 9.24 2.86
C PHE A 35 -1.17 8.84 3.50
N ALA A 36 -1.53 9.46 4.62
CA ALA A 36 -2.80 9.18 5.32
C ALA A 36 -4.01 9.51 4.44
N ILE A 37 -3.98 10.65 3.72
CA ILE A 37 -5.02 11.04 2.77
C ILE A 37 -5.19 9.98 1.67
N LEU A 38 -4.08 9.54 1.05
CA LEU A 38 -4.11 8.52 0.00
C LEU A 38 -4.64 7.18 0.53
N ARG A 39 -4.20 6.76 1.72
CA ARG A 39 -4.67 5.52 2.35
C ARG A 39 -6.18 5.56 2.60
N ASP A 40 -6.66 6.67 3.17
CA ASP A 40 -8.06 6.81 3.57
C ASP A 40 -9.00 7.05 2.37
N ALA A 41 -8.46 7.56 1.25
CA ALA A 41 -9.19 7.67 -0.02
C ALA A 41 -9.44 6.32 -0.72
N PHE A 42 -8.57 5.32 -0.50
CA PHE A 42 -8.66 4.01 -1.16
C PHE A 42 -8.72 2.83 -0.16
N PRO A 43 -9.70 2.80 0.75
CA PRO A 43 -9.71 1.85 1.87
C PRO A 43 -9.98 0.40 1.42
N ALA A 44 -10.66 0.19 0.29
CA ALA A 44 -10.92 -1.13 -0.26
C ALA A 44 -9.65 -1.78 -0.81
N ASP A 45 -8.86 -1.03 -1.59
CA ASP A 45 -7.56 -1.46 -2.08
C ASP A 45 -6.60 -1.68 -0.93
N TRP A 46 -6.50 -0.73 -0.01
CA TRP A 46 -5.62 -0.86 1.17
C TRP A 46 -5.86 -2.17 1.92
N ARG A 47 -7.10 -2.45 2.33
CA ARG A 47 -7.46 -3.69 3.04
C ARG A 47 -7.16 -4.95 2.23
N ARG A 48 -7.25 -4.90 0.90
CA ARG A 48 -6.93 -6.04 0.03
C ARG A 48 -5.45 -6.37 0.10
N TYR A 49 -4.58 -5.37 -0.03
CA TYR A 49 -3.13 -5.59 -0.02
C TYR A 49 -2.57 -5.76 1.39
N GLU A 50 -3.23 -5.22 2.41
CA GLU A 50 -2.94 -5.52 3.82
C GLU A 50 -3.05 -7.03 4.10
N ARG A 51 -4.17 -7.64 3.71
CA ARG A 51 -4.33 -9.10 3.83
C ARG A 51 -3.32 -9.89 3.00
N LEU A 52 -2.89 -9.34 1.86
CA LEU A 52 -1.91 -10.01 0.99
C LEU A 52 -0.51 -9.96 1.62
N ALA A 53 -0.08 -8.79 2.09
CA ALA A 53 1.21 -8.59 2.74
C ALA A 53 1.40 -9.53 3.95
N MET A 54 0.36 -9.69 4.77
CA MET A 54 0.38 -10.63 5.91
C MET A 54 0.49 -12.12 5.50
N LYS A 55 0.05 -12.48 4.28
CA LYS A 55 0.16 -13.85 3.76
C LYS A 55 1.52 -14.13 3.15
N VAL A 56 2.11 -13.14 2.49
CA VAL A 56 3.41 -13.29 1.80
C VAL A 56 4.58 -13.26 2.80
N GLY A 57 4.48 -12.48 3.88
CA GLY A 57 5.51 -12.44 4.94
C GLY A 57 5.55 -13.66 5.88
N LYS A 58 4.82 -14.74 5.58
CA LYS A 58 4.77 -16.00 6.36
C LYS A 58 5.59 -17.15 5.74
N GLN A 59 6.48 -16.86 4.79
CA GLN A 59 7.38 -17.86 4.19
C GLN A 59 8.80 -17.73 4.74
#